data_AF-A0A0Q8CB03-F1
#
_entry.id   AF-A0A0Q8CB03-F1
#
_cell.length_a   1.000
_cell.length_b   1.000
_cell.length_c   1.000
_cell.angle_alpha   90.00
_cell.angle_beta   90.00
_cell.angle_gamma   90.00
#
_symmetry.space_group_name_H-M   'P 1'
#
loop_
_entity.id
_entity.type
_entity.pdbx_description
1 polymer ?
#
loop_
_entity_poly.entity_id
_entity_poly.type
_entity_poly.pdbx_seq_one_letter_code
_entity_poly.pdbx_strand_id
1 'polypeptide(L)'
;MIMSWQDFYRVGGGNFGILPNSAFYGPQGHRGKDYIHTAGTPIPAYEHGVIVDIPQSQFLGFCVVIRLDDGNFAGWAHVVDAPHGINAEVMPGDTIAHVAGDNDIHGSSWDGAHSHTTLGPSAESIFQGTVLDPVPRIQAALDAASVAQIVTMEDDMYTQEDRNRDDNIHAGLYRKSSVLIDGVVKKFNYGVLPIVAHNQELIAQQSARIAALESLVEQLIVGTAIQVDRDAAEGAAFNSRLETANELPISEDVDIIDGLDVQNLPG
;
A
#
# COMPACT_ATOMS: atom_id res chain seq x y z
N MET A 1 6.53 13.77 18.07
CA MET A 1 5.36 12.89 18.24
C MET A 1 4.76 12.77 16.86
N ILE A 2 4.73 11.57 16.28
CA ILE A 2 4.12 11.36 14.96
C ILE A 2 2.61 11.47 15.17
N MET A 3 1.96 12.42 14.51
CA MET A 3 0.51 12.56 14.54
C MET A 3 -0.07 11.36 13.77
N SER A 4 -0.98 10.61 14.39
CA SER A 4 -1.70 9.57 13.66
C SER A 4 -2.65 10.24 12.67
N TRP A 5 -2.95 9.61 11.54
CA TRP A 5 -3.84 10.23 10.55
C TRP A 5 -5.24 10.51 11.14
N GLN A 6 -5.66 9.70 12.12
CA GLN A 6 -6.90 9.87 12.86
C GLN A 6 -6.96 11.20 13.62
N ASP A 7 -5.82 11.69 14.11
CA ASP A 7 -5.77 12.93 14.87
C ASP A 7 -6.13 14.14 14.01
N PHE A 8 -5.90 14.09 12.70
CA PHE A 8 -6.37 15.11 11.77
C PHE A 8 -7.89 15.31 11.86
N TYR A 9 -8.63 14.19 11.88
CA TYR A 9 -10.10 14.17 11.86
C TYR A 9 -10.75 14.28 13.24
N ARG A 10 -9.95 14.35 14.31
CA ARG A 10 -10.46 14.57 15.68
C ARG A 10 -10.50 16.05 16.08
N VAL A 11 -9.86 16.93 15.30
CA VAL A 11 -9.84 18.36 15.60
C VAL A 11 -11.20 19.00 15.29
N GLY A 12 -11.58 19.96 16.13
CA GLY A 12 -12.80 20.73 15.96
C GLY A 12 -12.76 21.67 14.73
N GLY A 13 -13.94 22.11 14.33
CA GLY A 13 -14.16 23.05 13.22
C GLY A 13 -15.64 23.17 12.89
N GLY A 14 -15.98 23.93 11.86
CA GLY A 14 -17.36 24.11 11.38
C GLY A 14 -18.05 22.78 11.09
N ASN A 15 -19.26 22.58 11.60
CA ASN A 15 -20.04 21.35 11.41
C ASN A 15 -20.96 21.45 10.20
N PHE A 16 -21.34 20.32 9.62
CA PHE A 16 -22.33 20.25 8.55
C PHE A 16 -23.67 20.85 8.99
N GLY A 17 -24.37 21.51 8.06
CA GLY A 17 -25.69 22.07 8.28
C GLY A 17 -25.72 23.55 8.69
N ILE A 18 -26.90 24.04 9.06
CA ILE A 18 -27.10 25.47 9.37
C ILE A 18 -26.57 25.75 10.77
N LEU A 19 -25.51 26.56 10.86
CA LEU A 19 -25.07 27.14 12.12
C LEU A 19 -25.75 28.49 12.34
N PRO A 20 -26.51 28.68 13.43
CA PRO A 20 -27.12 29.97 13.74
C PRO A 20 -26.04 31.06 13.86
N ASN A 21 -26.20 32.16 13.12
CA ASN A 21 -25.38 33.38 13.17
C ASN A 21 -24.00 33.35 12.50
N SER A 22 -23.77 32.50 11.49
CA SER A 22 -22.55 32.60 10.68
C SER A 22 -22.74 33.41 9.40
N ALA A 23 -21.71 34.19 9.05
CA ALA A 23 -21.63 34.90 7.78
C ALA A 23 -21.45 33.97 6.57
N PHE A 24 -21.02 32.71 6.81
CA PHE A 24 -20.69 31.71 5.78
C PHE A 24 -21.68 30.54 5.74
N TYR A 25 -22.63 30.45 6.69
CA TYR A 25 -23.60 29.35 6.79
C TYR A 25 -25.04 29.87 6.61
N GLY A 26 -25.67 29.57 5.47
CA GLY A 26 -26.99 30.09 5.08
C GLY A 26 -28.12 29.05 5.08
N PRO A 27 -29.28 29.32 4.44
CA PRO A 27 -30.38 28.36 4.25
C PRO A 27 -29.96 27.06 3.53
N GLN A 28 -28.79 27.07 2.90
CA GLN A 28 -28.14 25.94 2.23
C GLN A 28 -27.10 25.23 3.12
N GLY A 29 -27.01 25.60 4.41
CA GLY A 29 -26.12 25.01 5.42
C GLY A 29 -24.63 25.12 5.08
N HIS A 30 -23.79 24.81 6.06
CA HIS A 30 -22.42 24.39 5.78
C HIS A 30 -22.47 23.06 5.05
N ARG A 31 -22.05 23.04 3.78
CA ARG A 31 -22.15 21.86 2.92
C ARG A 31 -20.92 20.96 3.04
N GLY A 32 -20.47 20.74 4.26
CA GLY A 32 -19.28 19.95 4.54
C GLY A 32 -18.91 19.97 6.02
N LYS A 33 -17.68 19.59 6.32
CA LYS A 33 -17.10 19.60 7.65
C LYS A 33 -15.72 20.26 7.57
N ASP A 34 -15.48 21.22 8.45
CA ASP A 34 -14.18 21.88 8.54
C ASP A 34 -13.35 21.23 9.64
N TYR A 35 -12.05 21.09 9.36
CA TYR A 35 -11.02 20.65 10.29
C TYR A 35 -9.93 21.71 10.38
N ILE A 36 -9.87 22.40 11.52
CA ILE A 36 -8.94 23.52 11.72
C ILE A 36 -7.53 22.97 11.97
N HIS A 37 -6.59 23.36 11.14
CA HIS A 37 -5.20 22.92 11.19
C HIS A 37 -4.28 24.05 10.70
N THR A 38 -3.02 24.00 11.08
CA THR A 38 -2.03 24.96 10.57
C THR A 38 -1.74 24.74 9.08
N ALA A 39 -1.28 25.79 8.39
CA ALA A 39 -0.88 25.68 6.98
C ALA A 39 0.24 24.64 6.80
N GLY A 40 0.18 23.91 5.68
CA GLY A 40 1.11 22.82 5.35
C GLY A 40 0.87 21.52 6.12
N THR A 41 -0.13 21.45 7.00
CA THR A 41 -0.49 20.18 7.65
C THR A 41 -0.91 19.15 6.58
N PRO A 42 -0.32 17.94 6.56
CA PRO A 42 -0.74 16.85 5.69
C PRO A 42 -2.19 16.47 5.96
N ILE A 43 -2.98 16.36 4.90
CA ILE A 43 -4.36 15.91 4.92
C ILE A 43 -4.35 14.43 4.51
N PRO A 44 -4.68 13.51 5.43
CA PRO A 44 -4.71 12.09 5.09
C PRO A 44 -6.04 11.68 4.46
N ALA A 45 -6.04 10.71 3.55
CA ALA A 45 -7.27 10.02 3.16
C ALA A 45 -7.87 9.31 4.38
N TYR A 46 -9.19 9.43 4.60
CA TYR A 46 -9.85 8.67 5.67
C TYR A 46 -10.33 7.28 5.20
N GLU A 47 -10.42 7.05 3.90
CA GLU A 47 -10.92 5.81 3.30
C GLU A 47 -10.16 5.53 2.00
N HIS A 48 -10.16 4.27 1.56
CA HIS A 48 -9.62 3.89 0.26
C HIS A 48 -10.41 4.56 -0.88
N GLY A 49 -9.71 4.92 -1.94
CA GLY A 49 -10.34 5.41 -3.16
C GLY A 49 -9.34 5.81 -4.22
N VAL A 50 -9.85 6.48 -5.25
CA VAL A 50 -9.06 6.94 -6.40
C VAL A 50 -9.23 8.45 -6.55
N ILE A 51 -8.13 9.20 -6.70
CA ILE A 51 -8.20 10.62 -7.04
C ILE A 51 -8.77 10.75 -8.44
N VAL A 52 -9.91 11.43 -8.58
CA VAL A 52 -10.61 11.56 -9.86
C VAL A 52 -10.59 12.97 -10.42
N ASP A 53 -10.35 13.97 -9.57
CA ASP A 53 -10.27 15.36 -9.99
C ASP A 53 -9.41 16.19 -9.00
N ILE A 54 -8.79 17.24 -9.50
CA ILE A 54 -8.01 18.22 -8.72
C ILE A 54 -8.41 19.63 -9.18
N PRO A 55 -9.67 20.04 -8.94
CA PRO A 55 -10.18 21.27 -9.50
C PRO A 55 -9.70 22.48 -8.70
N GLN A 56 -9.77 23.66 -9.33
CA GLN A 56 -9.48 24.93 -8.70
C GLN A 56 -10.63 25.90 -8.94
N SER A 57 -11.03 26.65 -7.90
CA SER A 57 -12.04 27.70 -8.02
C SER A 57 -11.63 28.95 -7.26
N GLN A 58 -12.21 30.10 -7.62
CA GLN A 58 -12.00 31.34 -6.88
C GLN A 58 -12.61 31.31 -5.48
N PHE A 59 -13.61 30.45 -5.23
CA PHE A 59 -14.34 30.40 -3.96
C PHE A 59 -13.70 29.43 -2.97
N LEU A 60 -13.36 28.21 -3.42
CA LEU A 60 -12.81 27.14 -2.58
C LEU A 60 -11.29 26.97 -2.68
N GLY A 61 -10.64 27.70 -3.58
CA GLY A 61 -9.20 27.52 -3.85
C GLY A 61 -8.93 26.24 -4.64
N PHE A 62 -7.77 25.63 -4.42
CA PHE A 62 -7.50 24.28 -4.89
C PHE A 62 -8.30 23.26 -4.08
N CYS A 63 -8.70 22.18 -4.76
CA CYS A 63 -9.39 21.06 -4.16
C CYS A 63 -8.82 19.74 -4.68
N VAL A 64 -9.02 18.67 -3.91
CA VAL A 64 -8.79 17.29 -4.34
C VAL A 64 -10.09 16.51 -4.18
N VAL A 65 -10.45 15.70 -5.16
CA VAL A 65 -11.66 14.86 -5.14
C VAL A 65 -11.29 13.39 -5.33
N ILE A 66 -11.77 12.55 -4.41
CA ILE A 66 -11.58 11.11 -4.41
C ILE A 66 -12.91 10.42 -4.63
N ARG A 67 -12.96 9.48 -5.56
CA ARG A 67 -14.06 8.51 -5.66
C ARG A 67 -13.77 7.34 -4.72
N LEU A 68 -14.68 7.11 -3.80
CA LEU A 68 -14.64 6.03 -2.81
C LEU A 68 -15.18 4.73 -3.42
N ASP A 69 -14.97 3.60 -2.73
CA ASP A 69 -15.32 2.26 -3.22
C ASP A 69 -16.81 2.04 -3.49
N ASP A 70 -17.67 2.74 -2.76
CA ASP A 70 -19.12 2.69 -2.96
C ASP A 70 -19.62 3.62 -4.09
N GLY A 71 -18.70 4.30 -4.78
CA GLY A 71 -19.00 5.22 -5.87
C GLY A 71 -19.39 6.63 -5.43
N ASN A 72 -19.42 6.93 -4.14
CA ASN A 72 -19.54 8.31 -3.65
C ASN A 72 -18.20 9.06 -3.83
N PHE A 73 -18.26 10.38 -3.70
CA PHE A 73 -17.14 11.28 -3.89
C PHE A 73 -16.90 12.09 -2.63
N ALA A 74 -15.67 12.05 -2.13
CA ALA A 74 -15.18 12.90 -1.06
C ALA A 74 -14.30 14.00 -1.66
N GLY A 75 -14.53 15.24 -1.26
CA GLY A 75 -13.73 16.37 -1.73
C GLY A 75 -13.12 17.14 -0.57
N TRP A 76 -11.90 17.63 -0.73
CA TRP A 76 -11.20 18.50 0.22
C TRP A 76 -10.86 19.80 -0.47
N ALA A 77 -11.32 20.92 0.11
CA ALA A 77 -11.05 22.28 -0.35
C ALA A 77 -10.06 23.00 0.56
N HIS A 78 -9.63 24.19 0.12
CA HIS A 78 -8.63 25.02 0.80
C HIS A 78 -7.29 24.30 0.97
N VAL A 79 -6.87 23.57 -0.07
CA VAL A 79 -5.58 22.88 -0.09
C VAL A 79 -4.54 23.65 -0.91
N VAL A 80 -3.26 23.36 -0.71
CA VAL A 80 -2.16 24.01 -1.47
C VAL A 80 -1.62 23.14 -2.60
N ASP A 81 -1.78 21.82 -2.51
CA ASP A 81 -1.24 20.86 -3.46
C ASP A 81 -2.04 19.54 -3.51
N ALA A 82 -1.58 18.64 -4.39
CA ALA A 82 -2.02 17.26 -4.48
C ALA A 82 -0.77 16.40 -4.80
N PRO A 83 -0.15 15.77 -3.78
CA PRO A 83 1.09 14.98 -3.97
C PRO A 83 0.91 13.80 -4.93
N HIS A 84 -0.32 13.31 -5.05
CA HIS A 84 -0.73 12.26 -5.95
C HIS A 84 -1.58 12.82 -7.09
N GLY A 85 -1.35 12.33 -8.31
CA GLY A 85 -2.09 12.75 -9.49
C GLY A 85 -3.45 12.07 -9.65
N ILE A 86 -4.23 12.54 -10.62
CA ILE A 86 -5.49 11.89 -11.03
C ILE A 86 -5.20 10.43 -11.45
N ASN A 87 -6.10 9.53 -11.07
CA ASN A 87 -6.04 8.06 -11.14
C ASN A 87 -5.12 7.38 -10.13
N ALA A 88 -4.48 8.10 -9.21
CA ALA A 88 -3.77 7.47 -8.11
C ALA A 88 -4.77 6.82 -7.14
N GLU A 89 -4.52 5.56 -6.80
CA GLU A 89 -5.14 4.89 -5.65
C GLU A 89 -4.52 5.44 -4.36
N VAL A 90 -5.35 5.63 -3.34
CA VAL A 90 -4.92 6.08 -2.02
C VAL A 90 -5.57 5.21 -0.94
N MET A 91 -4.82 4.94 0.11
CA MET A 91 -5.23 4.17 1.27
C MET A 91 -5.45 5.08 2.49
N PRO A 92 -6.23 4.65 3.49
CA PRO A 92 -6.37 5.41 4.74
C PRO A 92 -5.02 5.79 5.34
N GLY A 93 -4.80 7.08 5.57
CA GLY A 93 -3.56 7.63 6.09
C GLY A 93 -2.60 8.19 5.03
N ASP A 94 -2.77 7.86 3.75
CA ASP A 94 -1.96 8.45 2.67
C ASP A 94 -2.24 9.96 2.57
N THR A 95 -1.19 10.76 2.38
CA THR A 95 -1.33 12.22 2.27
C THR A 95 -1.87 12.60 0.91
N ILE A 96 -3.10 13.09 0.86
CA ILE A 96 -3.78 13.44 -0.39
C ILE A 96 -3.60 14.91 -0.80
N ALA A 97 -3.28 15.76 0.17
CA ALA A 97 -3.09 17.20 0.00
C ALA A 97 -2.46 17.81 1.27
N HIS A 98 -2.14 19.10 1.25
CA HIS A 98 -1.79 19.88 2.43
C HIS A 98 -2.72 21.08 2.61
N VAL A 99 -2.96 21.48 3.87
CA VAL A 99 -3.79 22.64 4.22
C VAL A 99 -3.17 23.94 3.68
N ALA A 100 -3.96 24.77 3.00
CA ALA A 100 -3.53 26.09 2.53
C ALA A 100 -3.38 27.10 3.68
N GLY A 101 -2.40 28.01 3.56
CA GLY A 101 -2.22 29.17 4.44
C GLY A 101 -2.57 30.51 3.77
N ASP A 102 -2.36 31.61 4.50
CA ASP A 102 -2.68 32.99 4.07
C ASP A 102 -2.01 33.42 2.75
N ASN A 103 -0.91 32.76 2.36
CA ASN A 103 -0.15 33.10 1.15
C ASN A 103 -0.45 32.17 -0.04
N ASP A 104 -1.38 31.24 0.11
CA ASP A 104 -1.72 30.24 -0.90
C ASP A 104 -3.04 30.59 -1.60
N ILE A 105 -3.40 29.83 -2.64
CA ILE A 105 -4.68 30.00 -3.35
C ILE A 105 -5.78 29.24 -2.58
N HIS A 106 -6.14 29.77 -1.41
CA HIS A 106 -7.14 29.20 -0.52
C HIS A 106 -8.59 29.52 -0.95
N GLY A 107 -8.80 30.48 -1.85
CA GLY A 107 -10.14 30.91 -2.30
C GLY A 107 -10.84 31.88 -1.34
N SER A 108 -11.89 32.53 -1.81
CA SER A 108 -12.56 33.61 -1.08
C SER A 108 -13.46 33.15 0.07
N SER A 109 -13.85 31.88 0.11
CA SER A 109 -14.71 31.29 1.15
C SER A 109 -13.89 30.64 2.24
N TRP A 110 -12.93 31.38 2.77
CA TRP A 110 -11.92 30.88 3.68
C TRP A 110 -11.78 31.83 4.87
N ASP A 111 -11.62 31.30 6.08
CA ASP A 111 -11.54 32.05 7.34
C ASP A 111 -10.39 31.53 8.22
N GLY A 112 -9.18 31.46 7.66
CA GLY A 112 -8.01 30.91 8.32
C GLY A 112 -7.73 29.45 7.94
N ALA A 113 -6.53 28.95 8.26
CA ALA A 113 -6.08 27.63 7.82
C ALA A 113 -6.99 26.50 8.34
N HIS A 114 -7.57 25.75 7.42
CA HIS A 114 -8.40 24.57 7.67
C HIS A 114 -8.55 23.74 6.39
N SER A 115 -9.04 22.51 6.54
CA SER A 115 -9.52 21.72 5.41
C SER A 115 -11.04 21.63 5.47
N HIS A 116 -11.70 21.89 4.33
CA HIS A 116 -13.14 21.74 4.18
C HIS A 116 -13.45 20.45 3.41
N THR A 117 -14.06 19.46 4.08
CA THR A 117 -14.38 18.16 3.51
C THR A 117 -15.86 18.05 3.15
N THR A 118 -16.17 17.53 1.98
CA THR A 118 -17.54 17.26 1.49
C THR A 118 -17.71 15.80 1.10
N LEU A 119 -18.97 15.32 1.07
CA LEU A 119 -19.33 13.99 0.59
C LEU A 119 -20.56 14.08 -0.31
N GLY A 120 -20.57 13.43 -1.46
CA GLY A 120 -21.77 13.39 -2.29
C GLY A 120 -21.71 12.41 -3.47
N PRO A 121 -22.77 12.36 -4.28
CA PRO A 121 -22.92 11.35 -5.35
C PRO A 121 -22.15 11.70 -6.65
N SER A 122 -21.46 12.84 -6.72
CA SER A 122 -20.75 13.30 -7.91
C SER A 122 -19.46 14.04 -7.54
N ALA A 123 -18.48 14.08 -8.44
CA ALA A 123 -17.25 14.84 -8.21
C ALA A 123 -17.52 16.34 -7.99
N GLU A 124 -18.58 16.87 -8.62
CA GLU A 124 -19.05 18.25 -8.48
C GLU A 124 -19.67 18.55 -7.11
N SER A 125 -19.87 17.55 -6.25
CA SER A 125 -20.42 17.72 -4.90
C SER A 125 -19.58 18.63 -4.00
N ILE A 126 -18.27 18.77 -4.30
CA ILE A 126 -17.39 19.74 -3.64
C ILE A 126 -17.83 21.19 -3.91
N PHE A 127 -18.46 21.47 -5.04
CA PHE A 127 -18.90 22.82 -5.43
C PHE A 127 -20.41 23.02 -5.26
N GLN A 128 -21.21 22.02 -5.62
CA GLN A 128 -22.64 22.18 -5.83
C GLN A 128 -23.43 20.86 -5.77
N GLY A 129 -24.75 20.91 -6.03
CA GLY A 129 -25.60 19.71 -6.07
C GLY A 129 -26.00 19.17 -4.70
N THR A 130 -26.16 17.85 -4.59
CA THR A 130 -26.47 17.18 -3.31
C THR A 130 -25.18 16.92 -2.53
N VAL A 131 -25.17 17.29 -1.25
CA VAL A 131 -24.07 16.99 -0.32
C VAL A 131 -24.64 16.32 0.91
N LEU A 132 -23.97 15.27 1.33
CA LEU A 132 -24.25 14.46 2.51
C LEU A 132 -23.34 14.92 3.64
N ASP A 133 -23.78 14.73 4.88
CA ASP A 133 -22.92 14.95 6.04
C ASP A 133 -21.75 13.94 6.00
N PRO A 134 -20.49 14.38 5.89
CA PRO A 134 -19.34 13.48 5.85
C PRO A 134 -19.01 12.91 7.24
N VAL A 135 -19.49 13.50 8.34
CA VAL A 135 -19.07 13.17 9.71
C VAL A 135 -19.37 11.71 10.07
N PRO A 136 -20.58 11.15 9.82
CA PRO A 136 -20.85 9.75 10.15
C PRO A 136 -19.90 8.77 9.42
N ARG A 137 -19.51 9.10 8.18
CA ARG A 137 -18.62 8.25 7.38
C ARG A 137 -17.18 8.32 7.87
N ILE A 138 -16.70 9.53 8.15
CA ILE A 138 -15.37 9.74 8.74
C ILE A 138 -15.29 9.03 10.09
N GLN A 139 -16.32 9.13 10.93
CA GLN A 139 -16.34 8.44 12.22
C GLN A 139 -16.29 6.92 12.06
N ALA A 140 -17.04 6.35 11.11
CA ALA A 140 -16.98 4.91 10.83
C ALA A 140 -15.58 4.47 10.38
N ALA A 141 -14.88 5.29 9.58
CA ALA A 141 -13.50 5.01 9.18
C ALA A 141 -12.51 5.09 10.36
N LEU A 142 -12.68 6.08 11.25
CA LEU A 142 -11.89 6.18 12.47
C LEU A 142 -12.10 4.97 13.39
N ASP A 143 -13.34 4.52 13.53
CA ASP A 143 -13.69 3.37 14.36
C ASP A 143 -13.10 2.08 13.77
N ALA A 144 -13.23 1.87 12.46
CA ALA A 144 -12.64 0.72 11.75
C ALA A 144 -11.12 0.67 11.89
N ALA A 145 -10.45 1.83 11.79
CA ALA A 145 -9.01 1.92 11.99
C ALA A 145 -8.60 1.69 13.45
N SER A 146 -9.43 2.09 14.42
CA SER A 146 -9.19 1.79 15.83
C SER A 146 -9.34 0.31 16.15
N VAL A 147 -10.31 -0.38 15.52
CA VAL A 147 -10.47 -1.83 15.64
C VAL A 147 -9.28 -2.55 15.01
N ALA A 148 -8.85 -2.14 13.81
CA ALA A 148 -7.63 -2.67 13.21
C ALA A 148 -6.41 -2.45 14.12
N GLN A 149 -6.27 -1.27 14.74
CA GLN A 149 -5.20 -1.01 15.71
C GLN A 149 -5.29 -1.91 16.95
N ILE A 150 -6.47 -2.10 17.54
CA ILE A 150 -6.67 -2.98 18.69
C ILE A 150 -6.37 -4.44 18.33
N VAL A 151 -6.82 -4.90 17.15
CA VAL A 151 -6.49 -6.24 16.63
C VAL A 151 -4.98 -6.37 16.44
N THR A 152 -4.26 -5.34 15.97
CA THR A 152 -2.79 -5.38 15.86
C THR A 152 -2.05 -5.19 17.19
N MET A 153 -2.68 -4.61 18.22
CA MET A 153 -2.10 -4.49 19.56
C MET A 153 -2.29 -5.75 20.40
N GLU A 154 -3.32 -6.55 20.12
CA GLU A 154 -3.44 -7.94 20.58
C GLU A 154 -2.58 -8.91 19.73
N ASP A 155 -1.91 -8.39 18.70
CA ASP A 155 -1.02 -9.11 17.79
C ASP A 155 0.45 -8.67 17.97
N ASP A 156 0.86 -8.48 19.23
CA ASP A 156 2.26 -8.39 19.64
C ASP A 156 3.03 -9.72 19.44
N MET A 157 2.35 -10.74 18.91
CA MET A 157 2.94 -11.95 18.37
C MET A 157 3.28 -11.90 16.88
N TYR A 158 2.83 -10.90 16.10
CA TYR A 158 3.23 -10.74 14.70
C TYR A 158 4.41 -9.77 14.59
N THR A 159 5.58 -10.35 14.37
CA THR A 159 6.81 -9.59 14.12
C THR A 159 6.72 -8.84 12.78
N GLN A 160 7.60 -7.87 12.56
CA GLN A 160 7.72 -7.23 11.24
C GLN A 160 8.05 -8.27 10.15
N GLU A 161 8.70 -9.37 10.52
CA GLU A 161 9.00 -10.50 9.66
C GLU A 161 7.73 -11.26 9.26
N ASP A 162 6.78 -11.45 10.18
CA ASP A 162 5.49 -12.06 9.89
C ASP A 162 4.60 -11.16 9.03
N ARG A 163 4.65 -9.84 9.21
CA ARG A 163 3.98 -8.88 8.30
C ARG A 163 4.54 -8.93 6.89
N ASN A 164 5.86 -8.92 6.76
CA ASN A 164 6.52 -9.05 5.46
C ASN A 164 6.19 -10.42 4.80
N ARG A 165 6.03 -11.47 5.61
CA ARG A 165 5.60 -12.79 5.14
C ARG A 165 4.18 -12.75 4.61
N ASP A 166 3.25 -12.10 5.30
CA ASP A 166 1.86 -11.98 4.86
C ASP A 166 1.70 -11.10 3.61
N ASP A 167 2.45 -10.00 3.50
CA ASP A 167 2.49 -9.18 2.29
C ASP A 167 3.01 -9.97 1.08
N ASN A 168 4.03 -10.80 1.29
CA ASN A 168 4.56 -11.71 0.27
C ASN A 168 3.55 -12.81 -0.11
N ILE A 169 2.82 -13.36 0.87
CA ILE A 169 1.74 -14.34 0.64
C ILE A 169 0.62 -13.69 -0.18
N HIS A 170 0.21 -12.47 0.17
CA HIS A 170 -0.85 -11.72 -0.50
C HIS A 170 -0.43 -11.36 -1.93
N ALA A 171 0.82 -10.93 -2.13
CA ALA A 171 1.39 -10.65 -3.44
C ALA A 171 1.41 -11.91 -4.32
N GLY A 172 1.80 -13.06 -3.79
CA GLY A 172 1.81 -14.35 -4.51
C GLY A 172 0.42 -14.90 -4.81
N LEU A 173 -0.58 -14.62 -3.96
CA LEU A 173 -1.95 -15.11 -4.17
C LEU A 173 -2.74 -14.29 -5.18
N TYR A 174 -2.56 -12.96 -5.19
CA TYR A 174 -3.45 -12.03 -5.89
C TYR A 174 -2.79 -11.20 -7.00
N ARG A 175 -1.45 -11.17 -7.08
CA ARG A 175 -0.71 -10.44 -8.12
C ARG A 175 0.15 -11.44 -8.92
N LYS A 176 0.32 -11.25 -10.23
CA LYS A 176 1.18 -12.06 -11.15
C LYS A 176 2.68 -11.98 -10.84
N SER A 177 3.08 -11.94 -9.59
CA SER A 177 4.30 -11.24 -9.23
C SER A 177 5.10 -12.02 -8.20
N SER A 178 6.21 -12.55 -8.68
CA SER A 178 7.53 -12.36 -8.07
C SER A 178 7.58 -12.11 -6.55
N VAL A 179 8.06 -13.09 -5.79
CA VAL A 179 8.38 -12.97 -4.35
C VAL A 179 9.89 -12.90 -4.16
N LEU A 180 10.36 -12.03 -3.27
CA LEU A 180 11.76 -11.98 -2.88
C LEU A 180 12.04 -13.06 -1.81
N ILE A 181 12.85 -14.07 -2.13
CA ILE A 181 13.31 -15.11 -1.20
C ILE A 181 14.83 -15.06 -1.17
N ASP A 182 15.43 -14.85 0.01
CA ASP A 182 16.88 -14.74 0.20
C ASP A 182 17.55 -13.71 -0.73
N GLY A 183 16.87 -12.62 -1.05
CA GLY A 183 17.34 -11.57 -1.95
C GLY A 183 17.15 -11.85 -3.44
N VAL A 184 16.54 -12.98 -3.80
CA VAL A 184 16.25 -13.35 -5.20
C VAL A 184 14.76 -13.23 -5.49
N VAL A 185 14.42 -12.53 -6.57
CA VAL A 185 13.04 -12.35 -7.03
C VAL A 185 12.59 -13.59 -7.81
N LYS A 186 11.73 -14.42 -7.22
CA LYS A 186 11.18 -15.65 -7.83
C LYS A 186 9.75 -15.44 -8.33
N LYS A 187 9.51 -15.54 -9.64
CA LYS A 187 8.17 -15.46 -10.25
C LYS A 187 7.44 -16.80 -10.13
N PHE A 188 6.18 -16.77 -9.71
CA PHE A 188 5.33 -17.96 -9.63
C PHE A 188 4.24 -17.94 -10.70
N ASN A 189 3.93 -19.12 -11.27
CA ASN A 189 2.76 -19.30 -12.10
C ASN A 189 1.48 -19.16 -11.24
N TYR A 190 0.45 -18.54 -11.82
CA TYR A 190 -0.83 -18.28 -11.14
C TYR A 190 -1.40 -19.54 -10.47
N GLY A 191 -1.79 -19.41 -9.19
CA GLY A 191 -2.52 -20.47 -8.46
C GLY A 191 -1.68 -21.37 -7.56
N VAL A 192 -0.37 -21.14 -7.43
CA VAL A 192 0.46 -21.84 -6.44
C VAL A 192 0.30 -21.14 -5.09
N LEU A 193 -0.31 -21.83 -4.11
CA LEU A 193 -0.41 -21.31 -2.74
C LEU A 193 1.00 -21.11 -2.16
N PRO A 194 1.25 -20.06 -1.36
CA PRO A 194 2.58 -19.82 -0.75
C PRO A 194 3.12 -21.00 0.07
N ILE A 195 2.25 -21.79 0.70
CA ILE A 195 2.64 -23.03 1.40
C ILE A 195 3.20 -24.09 0.44
N VAL A 196 2.68 -24.15 -0.79
CA VAL A 196 3.15 -25.08 -1.82
C VAL A 196 4.51 -24.61 -2.32
N ALA A 197 4.68 -23.32 -2.60
CA ALA A 197 5.97 -22.74 -3.00
C ALA A 197 7.06 -22.96 -1.93
N HIS A 198 6.73 -22.74 -0.67
CA HIS A 198 7.64 -22.99 0.45
C HIS A 198 8.04 -24.47 0.56
N ASN A 199 7.08 -25.39 0.50
CA ASN A 199 7.36 -26.82 0.56
C ASN A 199 8.22 -27.29 -0.62
N GLN A 200 8.03 -26.72 -1.80
CA GLN A 200 8.80 -27.05 -2.99
C GLN A 200 10.25 -26.57 -2.88
N GLU A 201 10.49 -25.37 -2.35
CA GLU A 201 11.85 -24.89 -2.05
C GLU A 201 12.53 -25.77 -0.98
N LEU A 202 11.81 -26.17 0.08
CA LEU A 202 12.33 -27.10 1.07
C LEU A 202 12.73 -28.44 0.46
N ILE A 203 11.92 -28.98 -0.46
CA ILE A 203 12.21 -30.23 -1.17
C ILE A 203 13.47 -30.07 -2.04
N ALA A 204 13.61 -28.97 -2.77
CA ALA A 204 14.79 -28.70 -3.59
C ALA A 204 16.06 -28.57 -2.73
N GLN A 205 15.99 -27.88 -1.59
CA GLN A 205 17.12 -27.77 -0.65
C GLN A 205 17.50 -29.11 -0.02
N GLN A 206 16.52 -29.93 0.35
CA GLN A 206 16.77 -31.27 0.90
C GLN A 206 17.41 -32.19 -0.14
N SER A 207 16.93 -32.15 -1.39
CA SER A 207 17.49 -32.94 -2.49
C SER A 207 18.95 -32.57 -2.77
N ALA A 208 19.27 -31.27 -2.81
CA ALA A 208 20.63 -30.79 -2.96
C ALA A 208 21.57 -31.27 -1.83
N ARG A 209 21.09 -31.25 -0.58
CA ARG A 209 21.87 -31.77 0.57
C ARG A 209 22.10 -33.27 0.49
N ILE A 210 21.11 -34.04 0.03
CA ILE A 210 21.23 -35.49 -0.14
C ILE A 210 22.27 -35.78 -1.23
N ALA A 211 22.21 -35.12 -2.39
CA ALA A 211 23.18 -35.29 -3.47
C ALA A 211 24.62 -34.96 -3.04
N ALA A 212 24.80 -33.90 -2.23
CA ALA A 212 26.10 -33.57 -1.64
C ALA A 212 26.61 -34.69 -0.74
N LEU A 213 25.76 -35.25 0.13
CA LEU A 213 26.10 -36.35 1.02
C LEU A 213 26.43 -37.63 0.23
N GLU A 214 25.67 -37.94 -0.81
CA GLU A 214 25.94 -39.09 -1.68
C GLU A 214 27.32 -38.96 -2.36
N SER A 215 27.63 -37.78 -2.92
CA SER A 215 28.95 -37.51 -3.49
C SER A 215 30.09 -37.68 -2.48
N LEU A 216 29.91 -37.19 -1.25
CA LEU A 216 30.88 -37.36 -0.17
C LEU A 216 31.09 -38.84 0.21
N VAL A 217 30.00 -39.61 0.30
CA VAL A 217 30.04 -41.04 0.60
C VAL A 217 30.77 -41.80 -0.51
N GLU A 218 30.51 -41.50 -1.77
CA GLU A 218 31.20 -42.11 -2.91
C GLU A 218 32.71 -41.85 -2.88
N GLN A 219 33.11 -40.60 -2.61
CA GLN A 219 34.53 -40.24 -2.47
C GLN A 219 35.21 -41.00 -1.32
N LEU A 220 34.51 -41.22 -0.20
CA LEU A 220 35.04 -41.99 0.93
C LEU A 220 35.14 -43.49 0.65
N ILE A 221 34.27 -44.05 -0.20
CA ILE A 221 34.32 -45.48 -0.58
C ILE A 221 35.49 -45.75 -1.51
N VAL A 222 35.79 -44.82 -2.43
CA VAL A 222 36.81 -45.00 -3.49
C VAL A 222 38.21 -44.51 -3.05
N GLY A 223 38.27 -43.53 -2.14
CA GLY A 223 39.52 -42.92 -1.67
C GLY A 223 40.23 -43.74 -0.59
N THR A 224 41.50 -44.11 -0.82
CA THR A 224 42.39 -44.68 0.21
C THR A 224 43.01 -43.63 1.14
N ALA A 225 42.78 -42.34 0.87
CA ALA A 225 43.17 -41.21 1.70
C ALA A 225 42.00 -40.22 1.79
N ILE A 226 41.81 -39.64 2.98
CA ILE A 226 40.73 -38.68 3.30
C ILE A 226 41.04 -37.34 2.62
N GLN A 227 40.87 -37.27 1.30
CA GLN A 227 40.77 -36.02 0.58
C GLN A 227 39.38 -35.94 -0.02
N VAL A 228 38.55 -35.12 0.64
CA VAL A 228 37.20 -34.79 0.18
C VAL A 228 37.32 -33.63 -0.80
N ASP A 229 36.89 -33.86 -2.04
CA ASP A 229 36.70 -32.82 -3.04
C ASP A 229 35.38 -32.11 -2.77
N ARG A 230 35.52 -30.91 -2.18
CA ARG A 230 34.41 -30.04 -1.82
C ARG A 230 33.70 -29.47 -3.05
N ASP A 231 34.44 -29.19 -4.12
CA ASP A 231 33.89 -28.58 -5.33
C ASP A 231 33.01 -29.59 -6.07
N ALA A 232 33.38 -30.88 -6.06
CA ALA A 232 32.56 -31.96 -6.58
C ALA A 232 31.24 -32.13 -5.80
N ALA A 233 31.27 -32.00 -4.47
CA ALA A 233 30.08 -32.09 -3.63
C ALA A 233 29.15 -30.87 -3.80
N GLU A 234 29.71 -29.66 -3.92
CA GLU A 234 28.95 -28.43 -4.21
C GLU A 234 28.34 -28.47 -5.63
N GLY A 235 29.06 -29.03 -6.62
CA GLY A 235 28.55 -29.25 -7.97
C GLY A 235 27.40 -30.26 -8.04
N ALA A 236 27.48 -31.37 -7.31
CA ALA A 236 26.40 -32.35 -7.20
C ALA A 236 25.15 -31.74 -6.55
N ALA A 237 25.33 -30.92 -5.51
CA ALA A 237 24.25 -30.19 -4.85
C ALA A 237 23.55 -29.20 -5.81
N PHE A 238 24.33 -28.46 -6.59
CA PHE A 238 23.81 -27.50 -7.56
C PHE A 238 23.00 -28.19 -8.67
N ASN A 239 23.55 -29.24 -9.29
CA ASN A 239 22.88 -29.96 -10.38
C ASN A 239 21.57 -30.61 -9.92
N SER A 240 21.57 -31.27 -8.75
CA SER A 240 20.36 -31.88 -8.19
C SER A 240 19.29 -30.83 -7.87
N ARG A 241 19.68 -29.64 -7.40
CA ARG A 241 18.74 -28.53 -7.16
C ARG A 241 18.09 -28.07 -8.47
N LEU A 242 18.88 -27.95 -9.55
CA LEU A 242 18.40 -27.54 -10.87
C LEU A 242 17.45 -28.58 -11.48
N GLU A 243 17.78 -29.86 -11.38
CA GLU A 243 16.93 -30.97 -11.86
C GLU A 243 15.61 -31.02 -11.10
N THR A 244 15.66 -30.91 -9.77
CA THR A 244 14.44 -30.87 -8.93
C THR A 244 13.59 -29.64 -9.26
N ALA A 245 14.20 -28.47 -9.49
CA ALA A 245 13.49 -27.25 -9.86
C ALA A 245 12.75 -27.39 -11.20
N ASN A 246 13.34 -28.08 -12.19
CA ASN A 246 12.72 -28.32 -13.50
C ASN A 246 11.52 -29.27 -13.46
N GLU A 247 11.43 -30.16 -12.47
CA GLU A 247 10.28 -31.06 -12.28
C GLU A 247 9.13 -30.42 -11.48
N LEU A 248 9.39 -29.26 -10.86
CA LEU A 248 8.39 -28.52 -10.12
C LEU A 248 7.58 -27.61 -11.06
N PRO A 249 6.27 -27.41 -10.82
CA PRO A 249 5.43 -26.50 -11.62
C PRO A 249 5.81 -25.00 -11.49
N ILE A 250 6.88 -24.70 -10.75
CA ILE A 250 7.50 -23.39 -10.65
C ILE A 250 8.61 -23.34 -11.71
N SER A 251 8.38 -22.71 -12.85
CA SER A 251 9.46 -22.44 -13.80
C SER A 251 10.31 -21.29 -13.26
N GLU A 252 11.60 -21.53 -13.02
CA GLU A 252 12.57 -20.48 -12.75
C GLU A 252 12.87 -19.68 -14.02
N ASP A 253 12.06 -18.66 -14.32
CA ASP A 253 12.52 -17.56 -15.18
C ASP A 253 13.39 -16.65 -14.31
N VAL A 254 14.68 -16.98 -14.22
CA VAL A 254 15.68 -16.20 -13.48
C VAL A 254 16.07 -14.97 -14.30
N ASP A 255 15.34 -13.87 -14.14
CA ASP A 255 15.82 -12.54 -14.57
C ASP A 255 16.82 -12.01 -13.52
N ILE A 256 18.10 -11.95 -13.87
CA ILE A 256 19.11 -11.24 -13.07
C ILE A 256 19.15 -9.78 -13.55
N ILE A 257 18.60 -8.86 -12.75
CA ILE A 257 18.73 -7.42 -12.98
C ILE A 257 19.84 -6.90 -12.05
N ASP A 258 21.06 -6.82 -12.58
CA ASP A 258 22.10 -5.82 -12.23
C ASP A 258 23.40 -6.07 -13.04
N GLY A 259 23.37 -5.76 -14.34
CA GLY A 259 24.56 -5.22 -15.03
C GLY A 259 25.53 -6.14 -15.80
N LEU A 260 25.14 -7.33 -16.28
CA LEU A 260 25.97 -8.10 -17.23
C LEU A 260 25.20 -8.47 -18.51
N ASP A 261 25.86 -8.21 -19.65
CA ASP A 261 25.33 -8.24 -21.02
C ASP A 261 24.93 -9.66 -21.45
N VAL A 262 23.70 -9.83 -21.97
CA VAL A 262 23.25 -11.11 -22.55
C VAL A 262 22.55 -10.87 -23.87
N GLN A 263 23.17 -11.39 -24.93
CA GLN A 263 22.48 -11.61 -26.20
C GLN A 263 21.38 -12.66 -26.00
N ASN A 264 20.14 -12.27 -26.30
CA ASN A 264 19.04 -13.22 -26.46
C ASN A 264 19.40 -14.23 -27.55
N LEU A 265 19.46 -15.52 -27.21
CA LEU A 265 19.34 -16.57 -28.20
C LEU A 265 17.89 -17.08 -28.24
N PRO A 266 17.29 -17.22 -29.43
CA PRO A 266 15.91 -17.67 -29.56
C PRO A 266 15.84 -19.20 -29.45
N GLY A 267 14.79 -19.69 -28.79
CA GLY A 267 14.42 -21.09 -28.71
C GLY A 267 13.44 -21.33 -27.59
#